data_AF-A0A7C5X4C1-F1
#
_entry.id   AF-A0A7C5X4C1-F1
#
_cell.length_a   1.000
_cell.length_b   1.000
_cell.length_c   1.000
_cell.angle_alpha   90.00
_cell.angle_beta   90.00
_cell.angle_gamma   90.00
#
_symmetry.space_group_name_H-M   'P 1'
#
loop_
_entity.id
_entity.type
_entity.pdbx_description
1 polymer ?
#
loop_
_entity_poly.entity_id
_entity_poly.type
_entity_poly.pdbx_seq_one_letter_code
_entity_poly.pdbx_strand_id
1 'polypeptide(L)' 'MKDVLAPSLELELLMPLPGVGFILATVIALEVGAVHRFSGPEHLASCTGRVPRVQRSGGKVRYRKTR' A
#
# COMPACT_ATOMS: atom_id res chain seq x y z
N MET A 1 -5.56 -15.48 18.20
CA MET A 1 -4.86 -14.52 17.30
C MET A 1 -5.87 -13.58 16.65
N LYS A 2 -6.92 -14.11 16.02
CA LYS A 2 -8.05 -13.31 15.52
C LYS A 2 -8.72 -12.48 16.63
N ASP A 3 -8.69 -12.97 17.87
CA ASP A 3 -9.31 -12.31 19.02
C ASP A 3 -8.61 -11.00 19.43
N VAL A 4 -7.36 -10.80 19.01
CA VAL A 4 -6.57 -9.58 19.28
C VAL A 4 -6.74 -8.55 18.15
N LEU A 5 -7.08 -9.02 16.95
CA LEU A 5 -7.23 -8.21 15.75
C LEU A 5 -8.72 -8.19 15.39
N ALA A 6 -9.42 -7.19 15.93
CA ALA A 6 -10.84 -7.04 15.71
C ALA A 6 -11.17 -7.05 14.20
N PRO A 7 -12.27 -7.72 13.79
CA PRO A 7 -12.75 -7.61 12.42
C PRO A 7 -13.00 -6.13 12.11
N SER A 8 -12.35 -5.63 11.07
CA SER A 8 -12.45 -4.25 10.62
C SER A 8 -12.88 -4.21 9.16
N LEU A 9 -13.48 -3.09 8.74
CA LEU A 9 -13.93 -2.89 7.36
C LEU A 9 -12.77 -3.09 6.36
N GLU A 10 -11.55 -2.69 6.74
CA GLU A 10 -10.36 -2.89 5.91
C GLU A 10 -10.08 -4.37 5.67
N LEU A 11 -10.24 -5.23 6.67
CA LEU A 11 -10.05 -6.68 6.51
C LEU A 11 -11.12 -7.28 5.60
N GLU A 12 -12.36 -6.84 5.73
CA GLU A 12 -13.47 -7.29 4.88
C GLU A 12 -13.27 -6.88 3.41
N LEU A 13 -12.67 -5.73 3.16
CA LEU A 13 -12.34 -5.26 1.81
C LEU A 13 -11.08 -5.94 1.22
N LEU A 14 -10.12 -6.32 2.07
CA LEU A 14 -8.85 -6.90 1.62
C LEU A 14 -8.91 -8.41 1.39
N MET A 15 -9.63 -9.17 2.22
CA MET A 15 -9.69 -10.64 2.13
C MET A 15 -10.25 -11.21 0.80
N PRO A 16 -11.17 -10.52 0.09
CA PRO A 16 -11.64 -10.99 -1.22
C PRO A 16 -10.59 -10.91 -2.33
N LEU A 17 -9.48 -10.18 -2.13
CA LEU A 17 -8.44 -10.08 -3.13
C LEU A 17 -7.77 -11.46 -3.36
N PRO A 18 -7.47 -11.82 -4.62
CA PRO A 18 -6.86 -13.11 -4.92
C PRO A 18 -5.51 -13.25 -4.21
N GLY A 19 -5.36 -14.32 -3.42
CA GLY A 19 -4.15 -14.60 -2.65
C GLY A 19 -4.01 -13.82 -1.34
N VAL A 20 -5.01 -13.03 -0.94
CA VAL A 20 -4.96 -12.22 0.30
C VAL A 20 -5.86 -12.85 1.37
N GLY A 21 -5.32 -13.76 2.16
CA GLY A 21 -6.02 -14.32 3.33
C GLY A 21 -5.95 -13.40 4.56
N PHE A 22 -6.55 -13.82 5.68
CA PHE A 22 -6.59 -13.07 6.94
C PHE A 22 -5.22 -12.49 7.37
N ILE A 23 -4.15 -13.30 7.28
CA ILE A 23 -2.79 -12.89 7.65
C ILE A 23 -2.32 -11.74 6.77
N LEU A 24 -2.44 -11.90 5.45
CA LEU A 24 -1.95 -10.90 4.50
C LEU A 24 -2.80 -9.62 4.55
N ALA A 25 -4.13 -9.75 4.67
CA ALA A 25 -5.05 -8.63 4.85
C ALA A 25 -4.69 -7.83 6.12
N THR A 26 -4.40 -8.52 7.23
CA THR A 26 -3.98 -7.88 8.48
C THR A 26 -2.68 -7.12 8.32
N VAL A 27 -1.65 -7.76 7.72
CA VAL A 27 -0.37 -7.09 7.50
C VAL A 27 -0.54 -5.87 6.60
N ILE A 28 -1.30 -5.97 5.51
CA ILE A 28 -1.57 -4.85 4.62
C ILE A 28 -2.28 -3.72 5.39
N ALA A 29 -3.33 -4.02 6.15
CA ALA A 29 -4.07 -3.01 6.92
C ALA A 29 -3.19 -2.30 7.95
N LEU A 30 -2.31 -3.04 8.66
CA LEU A 30 -1.41 -2.48 9.65
C LEU A 30 -0.26 -1.65 9.03
N GLU A 31 0.30 -2.10 7.91
CA GLU A 31 1.39 -1.39 7.21
C GLU A 31 0.89 -0.12 6.52
N VAL A 32 -0.31 -0.16 5.92
CA VAL A 32 -0.93 1.00 5.28
C VAL A 32 -1.44 2.00 6.32
N GLY A 33 -1.99 1.49 7.42
CA GLY A 33 -2.67 2.29 8.44
C GLY A 33 -3.90 3.00 7.87
N ALA A 34 -4.15 4.22 8.35
CA ALA A 34 -5.32 4.98 7.93
C ALA A 34 -5.24 5.41 6.44
N VAL A 35 -6.03 4.77 5.58
CA VAL A 35 -5.99 4.98 4.12
C VAL A 35 -6.29 6.42 3.70
N HIS A 36 -7.06 7.17 4.50
CA HIS A 36 -7.39 8.57 4.23
C HIS A 36 -6.18 9.53 4.33
N ARG A 37 -5.04 9.07 4.86
CA ARG A 37 -3.79 9.86 4.85
C ARG A 37 -3.28 10.10 3.43
N PHE A 38 -3.66 9.24 2.49
CA PHE A 38 -3.33 9.41 1.08
C PHE A 38 -4.44 10.21 0.39
N SER A 39 -4.05 11.22 -0.38
CA SER A 39 -4.98 12.02 -1.20
C SER A 39 -5.66 11.21 -2.31
N GLY A 40 -5.12 10.04 -2.67
CA GLY A 40 -5.67 9.14 -3.67
C GLY A 40 -4.91 7.80 -3.75
N PRO A 41 -5.45 6.81 -4.47
CA PRO A 41 -4.84 5.48 -4.61
C PRO A 41 -3.46 5.53 -5.28
N GLU A 42 -3.22 6.47 -6.20
CA GLU A 42 -1.92 6.67 -6.85
C GLU A 42 -0.83 7.11 -5.87
N HIS A 43 -1.20 7.83 -4.81
CA HIS A 43 -0.26 8.27 -3.77
C HIS A 43 0.18 7.08 -2.91
N LEU A 44 -0.75 6.19 -2.57
CA LEU A 44 -0.42 4.91 -1.92
C LEU A 44 0.52 4.07 -2.80
N ALA A 45 0.19 3.90 -4.08
CA ALA A 45 1.00 3.14 -5.03
C ALA A 45 2.42 3.73 -5.19
N SER A 46 2.54 5.06 -5.26
CA SER A 46 3.82 5.76 -5.32
C SER A 46 4.66 5.54 -4.05
N CYS A 47 4.05 5.60 -2.87
CA CYS A 47 4.74 5.37 -1.59
C CYS A 47 5.30 3.95 -1.47
N THR A 48 4.62 2.95 -2.00
CA THR A 48 5.08 1.54 -1.95
C THR A 48 6.21 1.21 -2.93
N GLY A 49 6.63 2.15 -3.79
CA GLY A 49 7.69 1.92 -4.78
C GLY A 49 7.29 1.02 -5.95
N ARG A 50 6.00 0.76 -6.11
CA ARG A 50 5.39 0.02 -7.22
C ARG A 50 5.24 0.86 -8.50
N VAL A 51 5.33 2.18 -8.38
CA VAL A 51 5.23 3.12 -9.51
C VAL A 51 6.64 3.55 -9.96
N PRO A 52 6.96 3.55 -11.27
CA PRO A 52 8.22 4.07 -11.79
C PRO A 52 8.47 5.52 -11.35
N ARG A 53 9.70 5.83 -10.95
CA ARG A 53 10.07 7.16 -10.46
C ARG A 53 11.03 7.87 -11.40
N VAL A 54 10.73 9.14 -11.67
CA VAL A 54 11.60 10.06 -12.41
C VAL A 54 12.08 11.15 -11.47
N GLN A 55 13.39 11.35 -11.37
CA GLN A 55 13.99 12.45 -10.62
C GLN A 55 14.61 13.45 -11.59
N ARG A 56 14.19 14.71 -11.52
CA ARG A 56 14.72 15.81 -12.34
C ARG A 56 15.36 16.87 -11.45
N SER A 57 16.60 17.25 -11.74
CA SER A 57 17.33 18.29 -11.00
C SER A 57 18.47 18.84 -11.87
N GLY A 58 18.65 20.17 -11.90
CA GLY A 58 19.77 20.82 -12.61
C GLY A 58 19.94 20.39 -14.08
N GLY A 59 18.83 20.27 -14.82
CA GLY A 59 18.82 19.81 -16.21
C GLY A 59 19.06 18.30 -16.41
N LYS A 60 19.30 17.53 -15.34
CA LYS A 60 19.50 16.08 -15.40
C LYS A 60 18.20 15.34 -15.10
N VAL A 61 17.93 14.29 -15.88
CA VAL A 61 16.80 13.37 -15.67
C VAL A 61 17.32 11.99 -15.33
N ARG A 62 16.81 11.38 -14.27
CA ARG A 62 17.14 10.00 -13.86
C ARG A 62 15.87 9.17 -13.71
N TYR A 63 15.83 8.04 -14.39
CA TYR A 63 14.78 7.02 -14.25
C TYR A 63 15.23 6.00 -13.22
N ARG A 64 14.47 5.81 -12.13
CA ARG A 64 14.76 4.79 -11.11
C ARG A 64 13.97 3.52 -11.39
N LYS A 65 14.59 2.37 -11.14
CA LYS A 65 13.93 1.06 -11.17
C LYS A 65 12.89 0.99 -10.04
N THR A 66 11.75 0.35 -10.31
CA THR A 66 10.81 -0.08 -9.28
C THR A 66 11.45 -1.16 -8.41
N ARG A 67 11.04 -1.25 -7.13
CA ARG A 67 11.52 -2.29 -6.22
C ARG A 67 10.80 -3.60 -6.45
#